data_AF-A0A6M0FEP6-F1
#
_entry.id   AF-A0A6M0FEP6-F1
#
_cell.length_a   1.000
_cell.length_b   1.000
_cell.length_c   1.000
_cell.angle_alpha   90.00
_cell.angle_beta   90.00
_cell.angle_gamma   90.00
#
_symmetry.space_group_name_H-M   'P 1'
#
loop_
_entity.id
_entity.type
_entity.pdbx_description
1 polymer ?
#
loop_
_entity_poly.entity_id
_entity_poly.type
_entity_poly.pdbx_seq_one_letter_code
_entity_poly.pdbx_strand_id
1 'polypeptide(L)'
;MTNQQIERNIRLLLETRECPNCYLEGARLGGVNLGGANLGEAKLPVANLAGAKLGGANLGGANLGGAYLGGAYLGGANLGGAYLEGANLEGAYLSGANLGGAYLEGANLAGANLEGANLGGANLEGASIEGALLSGAIMPDGARHE
;
A
#
# COMPACT_ATOMS: atom_id res chain seq x y z
N MET A 1 9.28 17.82 12.08
CA MET A 1 10.20 17.58 10.94
C MET A 1 10.00 18.69 9.90
N THR A 2 10.97 18.93 9.01
CA THR A 2 10.92 20.06 8.05
C THR A 2 10.55 19.59 6.65
N ASN A 3 9.89 20.45 5.86
CA ASN A 3 9.59 20.19 4.44
C ASN A 3 10.84 19.87 3.62
N GLN A 4 12.00 20.44 3.97
CA GLN A 4 13.28 20.16 3.31
C GLN A 4 13.71 18.70 3.44
N GLN A 5 13.44 18.05 4.58
CA GLN A 5 13.79 16.63 4.74
C GLN A 5 12.90 15.74 3.86
N ILE A 6 11.60 16.06 3.75
CA ILE A 6 10.67 15.32 2.89
C ILE A 6 11.10 15.45 1.43
N GLU A 7 11.42 16.67 0.96
CA GLU A 7 11.91 16.88 -0.40
C GLU A 7 13.21 16.12 -0.70
N ARG A 8 14.13 16.06 0.27
CA ARG A 8 15.35 15.25 0.14
C ARG A 8 15.04 13.76 0.01
N ASN A 9 14.12 13.24 0.83
CA ASN A 9 13.71 11.83 0.77
C ASN A 9 12.98 11.51 -0.55
N ILE A 10 12.15 12.43 -1.05
CA ILE A 10 11.52 12.29 -2.37
C ILE A 10 12.59 12.20 -3.46
N ARG A 11 13.57 13.10 -3.48
CA ARG A 11 14.65 13.04 -4.47
C ARG A 11 15.42 11.73 -4.40
N LEU A 12 15.80 11.31 -3.19
CA LEU A 12 16.47 10.03 -2.97
C LEU A 12 15.64 8.88 -3.56
N LEU A 13 14.37 8.77 -3.18
CA LEU A 13 13.48 7.71 -3.67
C LEU A 13 13.37 7.70 -5.21
N LEU A 14 13.24 8.86 -5.84
CA LEU A 14 13.07 8.96 -7.29
C LEU A 14 14.36 8.62 -8.06
N GLU A 15 15.52 8.98 -7.49
CA GLU A 15 16.83 8.75 -8.09
C GLU A 15 17.30 7.30 -7.90
N THR A 16 17.13 6.75 -6.70
CA THR A 16 17.76 5.47 -6.31
C THR A 16 16.79 4.31 -6.22
N ARG A 17 15.49 4.57 -6.13
CA ARG A 17 14.45 3.58 -5.75
C ARG A 17 14.62 3.02 -4.34
N GLU A 18 15.50 3.60 -3.54
CA GLU A 18 15.81 3.16 -2.19
C GLU A 18 15.44 4.26 -1.20
N CYS A 19 14.42 3.99 -0.38
CA CYS A 19 14.04 4.86 0.72
C CYS A 19 13.47 4.07 1.92
N PRO A 20 14.15 3.00 2.39
CA PRO A 20 13.72 2.33 3.61
C PRO A 20 13.80 3.31 4.79
N ASN A 21 12.82 3.26 5.69
CA ASN A 21 12.72 4.14 6.86
C ASN A 21 12.62 5.65 6.55
N CYS A 22 12.40 6.04 5.29
CA CYS A 22 12.28 7.45 4.93
C CYS A 22 11.02 8.10 5.50
N TYR A 23 11.11 9.38 5.80
CA TYR A 23 9.96 10.22 6.14
C TYR A 23 9.42 10.91 4.88
N LEU A 24 8.21 10.52 4.50
CA LEU A 24 7.47 10.92 3.30
C LEU A 24 6.00 11.26 3.67
N GLU A 25 5.76 11.66 4.93
CA GLU A 25 4.45 12.10 5.40
C GLU A 25 3.91 13.22 4.49
N GLY A 26 2.66 13.05 4.03
CA GLY A 26 2.01 14.00 3.11
C GLY A 26 2.71 14.17 1.75
N ALA A 27 3.68 13.31 1.41
CA ALA A 27 4.40 13.42 0.14
C ALA A 27 3.44 13.31 -1.05
N ARG A 28 3.73 14.10 -2.09
CA ARG A 28 2.94 14.11 -3.34
C ARG A 28 3.64 13.22 -4.36
N LEU A 29 3.21 11.97 -4.43
CA LEU A 29 3.76 10.89 -5.26
C LEU A 29 2.71 10.30 -6.23
N GLY A 30 1.58 10.98 -6.43
CA GLY A 30 0.52 10.54 -7.33
C GLY A 30 1.02 10.36 -8.77
N GLY A 31 0.67 9.25 -9.40
CA GLY A 31 1.08 8.87 -10.76
C GLY A 31 2.57 8.56 -10.94
N VAL A 32 3.40 8.71 -9.90
CA VAL A 32 4.84 8.46 -9.98
C VAL A 32 5.09 6.97 -10.21
N ASN A 33 6.09 6.67 -11.06
CA ASN A 33 6.58 5.31 -11.18
C ASN A 33 7.57 5.00 -10.05
N LEU A 34 7.17 4.14 -9.13
CA LEU A 34 7.91 3.58 -7.99
C LEU A 34 7.99 2.03 -8.06
N GLY A 35 7.84 1.44 -9.25
CA GLY A 35 7.87 -0.01 -9.43
C GLY A 35 9.19 -0.59 -8.94
N GLY A 36 9.12 -1.66 -8.15
CA GLY A 36 10.26 -2.32 -7.51
C GLY A 36 11.01 -1.47 -6.47
N ALA A 37 10.52 -0.28 -6.10
CA ALA A 37 11.19 0.56 -5.11
C ALA A 37 11.14 -0.06 -3.71
N ASN A 38 12.18 0.18 -2.93
CA ASN A 38 12.27 -0.20 -1.54
C ASN A 38 11.83 0.95 -0.62
N LEU A 39 10.63 0.81 -0.06
CA LEU A 39 9.98 1.70 0.90
C LEU A 39 9.72 0.97 2.23
N GLY A 40 10.48 -0.10 2.53
CA GLY A 40 10.33 -0.86 3.77
C GLY A 40 10.40 0.04 5.00
N GLU A 41 9.42 -0.10 5.89
CA GLU A 41 9.27 0.69 7.12
C GLU A 41 9.17 2.22 6.93
N ALA A 42 9.07 2.72 5.69
CA ALA A 42 8.95 4.14 5.38
C ALA A 42 7.69 4.74 6.01
N LYS A 43 7.76 6.02 6.37
CA LYS A 43 6.66 6.78 6.98
C LYS A 43 5.99 7.61 5.90
N LEU A 44 4.88 7.11 5.38
CA LEU A 44 4.02 7.69 4.35
C LEU A 44 2.61 8.06 4.87
N PRO A 45 2.38 8.41 6.16
CA PRO A 45 1.03 8.74 6.59
C PRO A 45 0.51 9.92 5.77
N VAL A 46 -0.77 9.86 5.39
CA VAL A 46 -1.48 10.85 4.56
C VAL A 46 -0.79 11.22 3.23
N ALA A 47 0.16 10.42 2.74
CA ALA A 47 0.81 10.64 1.46
C ALA A 47 -0.18 10.45 0.30
N ASN A 48 -0.02 11.24 -0.76
CA ASN A 48 -0.77 11.05 -2.00
C ASN A 48 0.01 10.13 -2.95
N LEU A 49 -0.46 8.91 -3.11
CA LEU A 49 0.03 7.86 -4.00
C LEU A 49 -1.01 7.48 -5.06
N ALA A 50 -2.03 8.31 -5.27
CA ALA A 50 -3.13 8.01 -6.19
C ALA A 50 -2.59 7.74 -7.60
N GLY A 51 -2.97 6.60 -8.19
CA GLY A 51 -2.48 6.16 -9.50
C GLY A 51 -0.96 5.89 -9.59
N ALA A 52 -0.21 5.90 -8.48
CA ALA A 52 1.21 5.59 -8.50
C ALA A 52 1.48 4.15 -8.96
N LYS A 53 2.61 3.91 -9.62
CA LYS A 53 3.01 2.56 -10.04
C LYS A 53 3.96 1.99 -9.00
N LEU A 54 3.49 1.05 -8.19
CA LEU A 54 4.19 0.40 -7.09
C LEU A 54 4.31 -1.12 -7.30
N GLY A 55 4.13 -1.60 -8.54
CA GLY A 55 4.21 -3.03 -8.86
C GLY A 55 5.55 -3.62 -8.38
N GLY A 56 5.47 -4.70 -7.59
CA GLY A 56 6.63 -5.34 -6.98
C GLY A 56 7.42 -4.49 -5.97
N ALA A 57 6.93 -3.32 -5.56
CA ALA A 57 7.61 -2.51 -4.56
C ALA A 57 7.59 -3.18 -3.18
N ASN A 58 8.63 -2.92 -2.38
CA ASN A 58 8.68 -3.34 -0.99
C ASN A 58 8.15 -2.23 -0.07
N LEU A 59 6.98 -2.43 0.52
CA LEU A 59 6.30 -1.58 1.51
C LEU A 59 6.11 -2.33 2.85
N GLY A 60 6.86 -3.41 3.08
CA GLY A 60 6.75 -4.20 4.31
C GLY A 60 6.98 -3.33 5.54
N GLY A 61 6.05 -3.39 6.50
CA GLY A 61 6.07 -2.57 7.72
C GLY A 61 5.96 -1.05 7.50
N ALA A 62 5.71 -0.58 6.27
CA ALA A 62 5.56 0.84 5.98
C ALA A 62 4.32 1.40 6.69
N ASN A 63 4.39 2.67 7.12
CA ASN A 63 3.24 3.38 7.65
C ASN A 63 2.58 4.19 6.54
N LEU A 64 1.40 3.74 6.10
CA LEU A 64 0.53 4.33 5.09
C LEU A 64 -0.81 4.78 5.69
N GLY A 65 -0.88 5.01 7.01
CA GLY A 65 -2.12 5.41 7.69
C GLY A 65 -2.75 6.65 7.05
N GLY A 66 -4.00 6.53 6.64
CA GLY A 66 -4.75 7.58 5.93
C GLY A 66 -4.18 8.00 4.56
N ALA A 67 -3.25 7.24 3.97
CA ALA A 67 -2.70 7.55 2.66
C ALA A 67 -3.73 7.39 1.54
N TYR A 68 -3.54 8.14 0.45
CA TYR A 68 -4.41 8.09 -0.73
C TYR A 68 -3.76 7.22 -1.80
N LEU A 69 -4.23 5.98 -1.96
CA LEU A 69 -3.77 5.00 -2.95
C LEU A 69 -4.84 4.68 -4.00
N GLY A 70 -5.88 5.51 -4.15
CA GLY A 70 -6.95 5.29 -5.11
C GLY A 70 -6.40 5.05 -6.53
N GLY A 71 -6.79 3.92 -7.14
CA GLY A 71 -6.31 3.50 -8.46
C GLY A 71 -4.82 3.20 -8.58
N ALA A 72 -4.07 3.08 -7.48
CA ALA A 72 -2.65 2.76 -7.52
C ALA A 72 -2.39 1.34 -8.04
N TYR A 73 -1.24 1.13 -8.70
CA TYR A 73 -0.84 -0.17 -9.24
C TYR A 73 0.14 -0.86 -8.29
N LEU A 74 -0.35 -1.78 -7.47
CA LEU A 74 0.37 -2.50 -6.41
C LEU A 74 0.52 -4.00 -6.71
N GLY A 75 0.33 -4.44 -7.96
CA GLY A 75 0.43 -5.84 -8.35
C GLY A 75 1.75 -6.47 -7.91
N GLY A 76 1.68 -7.56 -7.14
CA GLY A 76 2.84 -8.25 -6.58
C GLY A 76 3.66 -7.46 -5.55
N ALA A 77 3.19 -6.29 -5.08
CA ALA A 77 3.89 -5.51 -4.06
C ALA A 77 3.89 -6.26 -2.70
N ASN A 78 4.92 -6.02 -1.90
CA ASN A 78 5.00 -6.51 -0.53
C ASN A 78 4.52 -5.45 0.45
N LEU A 79 3.34 -5.62 1.03
CA LEU A 79 2.73 -4.81 2.09
C LEU A 79 2.62 -5.60 3.41
N GLY A 80 3.39 -6.67 3.58
CA GLY A 80 3.33 -7.50 4.78
C GLY A 80 3.59 -6.68 6.05
N GLY A 81 2.67 -6.75 7.01
CA GLY A 81 2.71 -5.97 8.26
C GLY A 81 2.64 -4.45 8.08
N ALA A 82 2.24 -3.94 6.91
CA ALA A 82 2.08 -2.50 6.69
C ALA A 82 0.89 -1.93 7.49
N TYR A 83 1.01 -0.66 7.89
CA TYR A 83 -0.03 0.09 8.58
C TYR A 83 -0.83 0.89 7.55
N LEU A 84 -2.08 0.51 7.29
CA LEU A 84 -2.97 1.06 6.26
C LEU A 84 -4.30 1.54 6.87
N GLU A 85 -4.33 1.79 8.18
CA GLU A 85 -5.54 2.21 8.90
C GLU A 85 -6.13 3.46 8.26
N GLY A 86 -7.40 3.40 7.87
CA GLY A 86 -8.12 4.47 7.18
C GLY A 86 -7.56 4.87 5.81
N ALA A 87 -6.64 4.10 5.23
CA ALA A 87 -6.10 4.39 3.89
C ALA A 87 -7.19 4.22 2.82
N ASN A 88 -7.11 5.03 1.76
CA ASN A 88 -7.99 4.91 0.62
C ASN A 88 -7.32 4.12 -0.52
N LEU A 89 -7.73 2.87 -0.71
CA LEU A 89 -7.29 1.97 -1.78
C LEU A 89 -8.42 1.71 -2.81
N GLU A 90 -9.41 2.58 -2.90
CA GLU A 90 -10.54 2.44 -3.84
C GLU A 90 -10.03 2.21 -5.27
N GLY A 91 -10.49 1.13 -5.90
CA GLY A 91 -10.10 0.74 -7.25
C GLY A 91 -8.60 0.43 -7.44
N ALA A 92 -7.83 0.24 -6.37
CA ALA A 92 -6.41 -0.11 -6.47
C ALA A 92 -6.20 -1.52 -7.07
N TYR A 93 -5.09 -1.70 -7.79
CA TYR A 93 -4.72 -2.96 -8.41
C TYR A 93 -3.71 -3.71 -7.55
N LEU A 94 -4.17 -4.64 -6.73
CA LEU A 94 -3.41 -5.42 -5.74
C LEU A 94 -3.27 -6.90 -6.11
N SER A 95 -3.49 -7.26 -7.37
CA SER A 95 -3.42 -8.67 -7.82
C SER A 95 -2.09 -9.31 -7.42
N GLY A 96 -2.13 -10.41 -6.68
CA GLY A 96 -0.96 -11.13 -6.18
C GLY A 96 -0.11 -10.39 -5.14
N ALA A 97 -0.57 -9.25 -4.60
CA ALA A 97 0.15 -8.51 -3.56
C ALA A 97 0.17 -9.29 -2.24
N ASN A 98 1.21 -9.09 -1.44
CA ASN A 98 1.30 -9.64 -0.09
C ASN A 98 0.85 -8.60 0.94
N LEU A 99 -0.31 -8.79 1.56
CA LEU A 99 -0.86 -8.00 2.66
C LEU A 99 -0.90 -8.80 3.97
N GLY A 100 -0.12 -9.89 4.08
CA GLY A 100 -0.14 -10.75 5.25
C GLY A 100 0.18 -9.97 6.54
N GLY A 101 -0.70 -10.06 7.53
CA GLY A 101 -0.59 -9.33 8.79
C GLY A 101 -0.70 -7.80 8.68
N ALA A 102 -1.15 -7.25 7.56
CA ALA A 102 -1.34 -5.80 7.41
C ALA A 102 -2.51 -5.29 8.27
N TYR A 103 -2.40 -4.05 8.73
CA TYR A 103 -3.42 -3.34 9.52
C TYR A 103 -4.26 -2.50 8.56
N LEU A 104 -5.48 -2.93 8.25
CA LEU A 104 -6.39 -2.32 7.27
C LEU A 104 -7.66 -1.77 7.93
N GLU A 105 -7.64 -1.52 9.24
CA GLU A 105 -8.78 -1.06 10.01
C GLU A 105 -9.37 0.22 9.39
N GLY A 106 -10.65 0.17 9.03
CA GLY A 106 -11.35 1.29 8.38
C GLY A 106 -10.83 1.68 6.97
N ALA A 107 -9.95 0.89 6.35
CA ALA A 107 -9.45 1.17 5.00
C ALA A 107 -10.57 1.01 3.95
N ASN A 108 -10.52 1.82 2.89
CA ASN A 108 -11.43 1.70 1.76
C ASN A 108 -10.78 0.87 0.65
N LEU A 109 -11.21 -0.38 0.45
CA LEU A 109 -10.82 -1.29 -0.63
C LEU A 109 -11.95 -1.46 -1.66
N ALA A 110 -12.95 -0.59 -1.69
CA ALA A 110 -14.07 -0.72 -2.61
C ALA A 110 -13.59 -0.78 -4.07
N GLY A 111 -14.07 -1.78 -4.81
CA GLY A 111 -13.67 -2.04 -6.20
C GLY A 111 -12.20 -2.41 -6.42
N ALA A 112 -11.41 -2.64 -5.37
CA ALA A 112 -10.00 -3.02 -5.51
C ALA A 112 -9.87 -4.42 -6.12
N ASN A 113 -8.86 -4.62 -6.97
CA ASN A 113 -8.52 -5.95 -7.46
C ASN A 113 -7.53 -6.62 -6.50
N LEU A 114 -8.00 -7.60 -5.74
CA LEU A 114 -7.23 -8.41 -4.79
C LEU A 114 -7.06 -9.86 -5.27
N GLU A 115 -7.23 -10.14 -6.58
CA GLU A 115 -7.14 -11.49 -7.11
C GLU A 115 -5.78 -12.13 -6.78
N GLY A 116 -5.82 -13.30 -6.13
CA GLY A 116 -4.62 -14.01 -5.68
C GLY A 116 -3.78 -13.29 -4.62
N ALA A 117 -4.25 -12.18 -4.04
CA ALA A 117 -3.52 -11.48 -2.98
C ALA A 117 -3.51 -12.29 -1.68
N ASN A 118 -2.49 -12.10 -0.85
CA ASN A 118 -2.41 -12.74 0.46
C ASN A 118 -2.79 -11.76 1.57
N LEU A 119 -3.97 -11.92 2.18
CA LEU A 119 -4.44 -11.17 3.35
C LEU A 119 -4.35 -11.99 4.65
N GLY A 120 -3.65 -13.13 4.66
CA GLY A 120 -3.56 -13.99 5.85
C GLY A 120 -3.14 -13.24 7.10
N GLY A 121 -3.96 -13.27 8.15
CA GLY A 121 -3.75 -12.54 9.39
C GLY A 121 -3.90 -11.02 9.32
N ALA A 122 -4.31 -10.44 8.19
CA ALA A 122 -4.57 -9.01 8.09
C ALA A 122 -5.80 -8.59 8.92
N ASN A 123 -5.78 -7.41 9.53
CA ASN A 123 -6.94 -6.89 10.24
C ASN A 123 -7.82 -6.04 9.31
N LEU A 124 -9.00 -6.55 8.95
CA LEU A 124 -9.98 -5.86 8.11
C LEU A 124 -11.14 -5.23 8.90
N GLU A 125 -11.00 -5.03 10.22
CA GLU A 125 -12.07 -4.45 11.04
C GLU A 125 -12.56 -3.11 10.47
N GLY A 126 -13.84 -3.03 10.08
CA GLY A 126 -14.44 -1.83 9.51
C GLY A 126 -13.94 -1.45 8.11
N ALA A 127 -13.09 -2.26 7.46
CA ALA A 127 -12.66 -2.03 6.09
C ALA A 127 -13.83 -2.22 5.11
N SER A 128 -13.92 -1.35 4.10
CA SER A 128 -14.89 -1.52 3.00
C SER A 128 -14.28 -2.37 1.90
N ILE A 129 -14.86 -3.53 1.60
CA ILE A 129 -14.46 -4.43 0.50
C ILE A 129 -15.56 -4.57 -0.56
N GLU A 130 -16.49 -3.61 -0.61
CA GLU A 130 -17.61 -3.64 -1.55
C GLU A 130 -17.12 -3.69 -3.00
N GLY A 131 -17.55 -4.71 -3.75
CA GLY A 131 -17.13 -4.89 -5.15
C GLY A 131 -15.66 -5.24 -5.36
N ALA A 132 -14.90 -5.54 -4.31
CA ALA A 132 -13.52 -6.00 -4.44
C ALA A 132 -13.46 -7.37 -5.13
N LEU A 133 -12.48 -7.57 -6.01
CA LEU A 133 -12.25 -8.85 -6.67
C LEU A 133 -11.34 -9.72 -5.81
N LEU A 134 -11.87 -10.81 -5.25
CA LEU A 134 -11.18 -11.63 -4.25
C LEU A 134 -10.82 -13.04 -4.76
N SER A 135 -11.11 -13.37 -6.02
CA SER A 135 -10.88 -14.72 -6.54
C SER A 135 -9.43 -15.17 -6.34
N GLY A 136 -9.28 -16.31 -5.67
CA GLY A 136 -8.00 -16.92 -5.34
C GLY A 136 -7.23 -16.26 -4.20
N ALA A 137 -7.72 -15.17 -3.59
CA ALA A 137 -7.08 -14.49 -2.47
C ALA A 137 -7.04 -15.38 -1.22
N ILE A 138 -6.01 -15.22 -0.38
CA ILE A 138 -5.97 -15.82 0.96
C ILE A 138 -6.57 -14.81 1.93
N MET A 139 -7.65 -15.16 2.61
CA MET A 139 -8.41 -14.30 3.52
C MET A 139 -7.74 -14.22 4.91
N PRO A 140 -8.15 -13.27 5.78
CA PRO A 140 -7.55 -13.11 7.12
C PRO A 140 -7.49 -14.36 7.98
N ASP A 141 -8.47 -15.26 7.86
CA ASP A 141 -8.53 -16.54 8.57
C ASP A 141 -7.63 -17.64 7.95
N GLY A 142 -6.94 -17.33 6.84
CA GLY A 142 -6.08 -18.23 6.10
C GLY A 142 -6.80 -19.07 5.04
N ALA A 143 -8.13 -18.97 4.91
CA ALA A 143 -8.86 -19.66 3.86
C ALA A 143 -8.62 -19.02 2.49
N ARG A 144 -8.68 -19.81 1.42
CA ARG A 144 -8.64 -19.29 0.06
C ARG A 144 -10.05 -18.93 -0.40
N HIS A 145 -10.25 -17.71 -0.88
CA HIS A 145 -11.51 -17.27 -1.49
C HIS A 145 -11.59 -17.78 -2.93
N GLU A 146 -12.71 -18.38 -3.30
CA GLU A 146 -12.96 -18.87 -4.66
C GLU A 146 -13.41 -17.75 -5.61
#